data_AF-A0A6P6FRI3-F1
#
_entry.id   AF-A0A6P6FRI3-F1
#
_cell.length_a   1.000
_cell.length_b   1.000
_cell.length_c   1.000
_cell.angle_alpha   90.00
_cell.angle_beta   90.00
_cell.angle_gamma   90.00
#
_symmetry.space_group_name_H-M   'P 1'
#
loop_
_entity.id
_entity.type
_entity.pdbx_description
1 polymer ?
#
loop_
_entity_poly.entity_id
_entity_poly.type
_entity_poly.pdbx_seq_one_letter_code
_entity_poly.pdbx_strand_id
1 'polypeptide(L)'
;MRIIKSGDTALHVAVSDCQEDIVEQLVEIISRGPDAEQVLLTKDERGNTPLNIAASMANMKMCGCIASVNPSLIGAINNDRETPFFLMDLRGKKEAFLSCFSFSGIFSTGDPKEQNKRDTEECSATLFSL
;
A
#
# COMPACT_ATOMS: atom_id res chain seq x y z
N MET A 1 9.99 -8.82 -15.79
CA MET A 1 9.22 -8.18 -16.90
C MET A 1 9.07 -6.69 -16.58
N ARG A 2 9.85 -5.79 -17.21
CA ARG A 2 9.72 -4.32 -17.09
C ARG A 2 9.23 -3.80 -18.43
N ILE A 3 7.94 -3.50 -18.55
CA ILE A 3 7.38 -3.02 -19.82
C ILE A 3 6.55 -1.78 -19.56
N ILE A 4 7.23 -0.63 -19.49
CA ILE A 4 6.82 0.72 -19.95
C ILE A 4 7.92 1.72 -19.55
N LYS A 5 8.13 2.74 -20.38
CA LYS A 5 9.24 3.70 -20.25
C LYS A 5 8.91 4.77 -19.19
N SER A 6 9.02 4.47 -17.90
CA SER A 6 8.92 5.48 -16.81
C SER A 6 9.12 4.91 -15.40
N GLY A 7 9.88 3.83 -15.21
CA GLY A 7 9.94 3.14 -13.91
C GLY A 7 8.64 2.42 -13.51
N ASP A 8 7.52 2.79 -14.11
CA ASP A 8 6.23 2.14 -13.99
C ASP A 8 6.30 0.67 -14.44
N THR A 9 5.66 -0.17 -13.64
CA THR A 9 5.30 -1.54 -14.05
C THR A 9 3.90 -1.51 -14.68
N ALA A 10 3.54 -2.55 -15.43
CA ALA A 10 2.17 -2.69 -15.94
C ALA A 10 1.11 -2.56 -14.82
N LEU A 11 1.47 -2.94 -13.59
CA LEU A 11 0.61 -2.79 -12.42
C LEU A 11 0.42 -1.32 -11.99
N HIS A 12 1.44 -0.46 -12.11
CA HIS A 12 1.29 0.99 -11.81
C HIS A 12 0.22 1.63 -12.70
N VAL A 13 0.26 1.33 -14.01
CA VAL A 13 -0.73 1.86 -14.96
C VAL A 13 -2.12 1.33 -14.66
N ALA A 14 -2.28 0.03 -14.43
CA ALA A 14 -3.59 -0.56 -14.11
C ALA A 14 -4.21 0.05 -12.84
N VAL A 15 -3.39 0.31 -11.81
CA VAL A 15 -3.83 0.97 -10.58
C VAL A 15 -4.18 2.44 -10.84
N SER A 16 -3.34 3.17 -11.58
CA SER A 16 -3.58 4.58 -11.92
C SER A 16 -4.86 4.77 -12.72
N ASP A 17 -5.21 3.83 -13.60
CA ASP A 17 -6.45 3.83 -14.37
C ASP A 17 -7.66 3.27 -13.58
N CYS A 18 -7.49 2.89 -12.30
CA CYS A 18 -8.55 2.30 -11.47
C CYS A 18 -9.18 1.02 -12.06
N GLN A 19 -8.42 0.23 -12.82
CA GLN A 19 -8.90 -0.99 -13.45
C GLN A 19 -8.84 -2.18 -12.47
N GLU A 20 -9.74 -2.22 -11.49
CA GLU A 20 -9.72 -3.20 -10.39
C GLU A 20 -9.57 -4.65 -10.86
N ASP A 21 -10.32 -5.07 -11.87
CA ASP A 21 -10.32 -6.44 -12.36
C ASP A 21 -8.97 -6.80 -13.03
N ILE A 22 -8.34 -5.82 -13.70
CA ILE A 22 -7.02 -5.98 -14.32
C ILE A 22 -5.94 -5.98 -13.24
N VAL A 23 -6.08 -5.16 -12.20
CA VAL A 23 -5.19 -5.17 -11.03
C VAL A 23 -5.23 -6.54 -10.35
N GLU A 24 -6.41 -7.10 -10.12
CA GLU A 24 -6.56 -8.43 -9.52
C GLU A 24 -5.87 -9.51 -10.35
N GLN A 25 -6.12 -9.55 -11.66
CA GLN A 25 -5.46 -10.50 -12.58
C GLN A 25 -3.94 -10.32 -12.60
N LEU A 26 -3.45 -9.08 -12.66
CA LEU A 26 -2.01 -8.80 -12.66
C LEU A 26 -1.36 -9.21 -11.35
N VAL A 27 -1.99 -8.92 -10.21
CA VAL A 27 -1.50 -9.31 -8.88
C VAL A 27 -1.47 -10.84 -8.75
N GLU A 28 -2.48 -11.55 -9.26
CA GLU A 28 -2.49 -13.01 -9.31
C GLU A 28 -1.36 -13.58 -10.18
N ILE A 29 -1.09 -12.99 -11.34
CA ILE A 29 0.01 -13.42 -12.21
C ILE A 29 1.37 -13.15 -11.54
N ILE A 30 1.52 -11.97 -10.94
CA ILE A 30 2.75 -11.54 -10.26
C ILE A 30 3.04 -12.44 -9.05
N SER A 31 2.03 -12.76 -8.24
CA SER A 31 2.19 -13.56 -7.01
C SER A 31 2.66 -15.00 -7.28
N ARG A 32 2.43 -15.52 -8.49
CA ARG A 32 2.92 -16.84 -8.94
C ARG A 32 4.37 -16.80 -9.44
N GLY A 33 4.94 -15.62 -9.63
CA GLY A 33 6.30 -15.43 -10.11
C GLY A 33 7.34 -15.43 -8.99
N PRO A 34 8.60 -15.79 -9.28
CA PRO A 34 9.68 -15.79 -8.29
C PRO A 34 10.04 -14.37 -7.79
N ASP A 35 9.72 -13.33 -8.56
CA ASP A 35 10.07 -11.94 -8.27
C ASP A 35 8.89 -11.11 -7.74
N ALA A 36 7.81 -11.77 -7.27
CA ALA A 36 6.55 -11.13 -6.88
C ALA A 36 6.75 -9.92 -5.96
N GLU A 37 7.52 -10.11 -4.88
CA GLU A 37 7.78 -9.07 -3.89
C GLU A 37 8.53 -7.87 -4.49
N GLN A 38 9.51 -8.12 -5.35
CA GLN A 38 10.33 -7.08 -5.97
C GLN A 38 9.53 -6.27 -7.00
N VAL A 39 8.65 -6.93 -7.75
CA VAL A 39 7.75 -6.25 -8.70
C VAL A 39 6.79 -5.32 -7.95
N LEU A 40 6.27 -5.77 -6.80
CA LEU A 40 5.36 -4.99 -5.97
C LEU A 40 6.06 -3.84 -5.22
N LEU A 41 7.32 -4.01 -4.85
CA LEU A 41 8.18 -2.97 -4.25
C LEU A 41 8.78 -2.00 -5.28
N THR A 42 8.61 -2.27 -6.58
CA THR A 42 9.09 -1.38 -7.63
C THR A 42 8.38 -0.03 -7.49
N LYS A 43 9.16 1.04 -7.60
CA LYS A 43 8.70 2.41 -7.49
C LYS A 43 8.62 3.08 -8.86
N ASP A 44 7.57 3.87 -9.07
CA ASP A 44 7.46 4.79 -10.20
C ASP A 44 8.47 5.95 -10.10
N GLU A 45 8.41 6.88 -11.06
CA GLU A 45 9.23 8.12 -11.07
C GLU A 45 9.03 9.02 -9.84
N ARG A 46 7.87 8.94 -9.17
CA ARG A 46 7.54 9.68 -7.95
C ARG A 46 7.92 8.90 -6.67
N GLY A 47 8.51 7.72 -6.81
CA GLY A 47 8.84 6.86 -5.69
C GLY A 47 7.65 6.07 -5.13
N ASN A 48 6.47 6.15 -5.76
CA ASN A 48 5.28 5.44 -5.33
C ASN A 48 5.39 3.97 -5.71
N THR A 49 5.02 3.10 -4.78
CA THR A 49 4.65 1.72 -5.11
C THR A 49 3.22 1.67 -5.64
N PRO A 50 2.78 0.56 -6.25
CA PRO A 50 1.38 0.38 -6.63
C PRO A 50 0.40 0.58 -5.46
N LEU A 51 0.81 0.23 -4.22
CA LEU A 51 -0.02 0.44 -3.04
C LEU A 51 -0.14 1.92 -2.67
N ASN A 52 0.90 2.73 -2.84
CA ASN A 52 0.82 4.19 -2.64
C ASN A 52 -0.22 4.80 -3.60
N ILE A 53 -0.21 4.39 -4.87
CA ILE A 53 -1.17 4.90 -5.87
C ILE A 53 -2.60 4.49 -5.47
N ALA A 54 -2.84 3.20 -5.21
CA ALA A 54 -4.16 2.70 -4.79
C ALA A 54 -4.67 3.42 -3.51
N ALA A 55 -3.77 3.70 -2.58
CA ALA A 55 -4.05 4.43 -1.36
C ALA A 55 -4.39 5.90 -1.57
N SER A 56 -3.67 6.57 -2.47
CA SER A 56 -3.97 7.96 -2.85
C SER A 56 -5.38 8.12 -3.46
N MET A 57 -5.94 7.04 -4.00
CA MET A 57 -7.29 6.95 -4.56
C MET A 57 -8.32 6.45 -3.53
N ALA A 58 -7.89 6.04 -2.34
CA ALA A 58 -8.69 5.37 -1.33
C ALA A 58 -9.49 4.16 -1.86
N ASN A 59 -8.94 3.44 -2.84
CA ASN A 59 -9.56 2.23 -3.37
C ASN A 59 -9.17 1.02 -2.51
N MET A 60 -10.05 0.66 -1.58
CA MET A 60 -9.80 -0.41 -0.61
C MET A 60 -9.68 -1.78 -1.25
N LYS A 61 -10.37 -2.04 -2.37
CA LYS A 61 -10.29 -3.33 -3.05
C LYS A 61 -8.91 -3.52 -3.67
N MET A 62 -8.41 -2.52 -4.41
CA MET A 62 -7.06 -2.56 -4.96
C MET A 62 -5.99 -2.64 -3.86
N CYS A 63 -6.18 -1.90 -2.76
CA CYS A 63 -5.25 -1.96 -1.63
C CYS A 63 -5.20 -3.34 -0.97
N GLY A 64 -6.36 -3.96 -0.75
CA GLY A 64 -6.45 -5.31 -0.20
C GLY A 64 -5.79 -6.33 -1.13
N CYS A 65 -6.10 -6.30 -2.42
CA CYS A 65 -5.48 -7.17 -3.42
C CYS A 65 -3.96 -7.08 -3.39
N ILE A 66 -3.39 -5.86 -3.48
CA ILE A 66 -1.95 -5.65 -3.52
C ILE A 66 -1.27 -6.03 -2.18
N ALA A 67 -1.83 -5.57 -1.06
CA ALA A 67 -1.24 -5.80 0.26
C ALA A 67 -1.32 -7.27 0.70
N SER A 68 -2.30 -8.04 0.22
CA SER A 68 -2.41 -9.47 0.50
C SER A 68 -1.21 -10.28 0.00
N VAL A 69 -0.52 -9.79 -1.04
CA VAL A 69 0.65 -10.47 -1.60
C VAL A 69 1.93 -10.04 -0.86
N ASN A 70 2.05 -8.76 -0.52
CA ASN A 70 3.18 -8.26 0.25
C ASN A 70 2.76 -7.18 1.26
N PRO A 71 2.54 -7.57 2.53
CA PRO A 71 2.16 -6.63 3.59
C PRO A 71 3.21 -5.55 3.90
N SER A 72 4.50 -5.79 3.59
CA SER A 72 5.58 -4.83 3.88
C SER A 72 5.41 -3.50 3.12
N LEU A 73 4.62 -3.49 2.05
CA LEU A 73 4.31 -2.30 1.26
C LEU A 73 3.66 -1.18 2.07
N ILE A 74 3.01 -1.50 3.19
CA ILE A 74 2.36 -0.51 4.06
C ILE A 74 3.38 0.51 4.62
N GLY A 75 4.63 0.10 4.78
CA GLY A 75 5.72 0.95 5.23
C GLY A 75 6.47 1.68 4.09
N ALA A 76 6.12 1.44 2.82
CA ALA A 76 6.87 1.97 1.69
C ALA A 76 6.67 3.49 1.55
N ILE A 77 7.75 4.26 1.62
CA ILE A 77 7.71 5.71 1.45
C ILE A 77 8.01 6.13 0.00
N ASN A 78 7.27 7.12 -0.50
CA ASN A 78 7.54 7.77 -1.78
C ASN A 78 8.62 8.87 -1.66
N ASN A 79 8.87 9.61 -2.74
CA ASN A 79 9.86 10.69 -2.75
C ASN A 79 9.48 11.86 -1.82
N ASP A 80 8.18 12.02 -1.55
CA ASP A 80 7.62 13.01 -0.62
C ASP A 80 7.59 12.50 0.84
N ARG A 81 8.18 11.33 1.12
CA ARG A 81 8.21 10.65 2.42
C ARG A 81 6.84 10.21 2.93
N GLU A 82 5.88 10.02 2.03
CA GLU A 82 4.52 9.61 2.35
C GLU A 82 4.39 8.08 2.27
N THR A 83 3.75 7.49 3.29
CA THR A 83 3.35 6.08 3.28
C THR A 83 1.97 5.91 2.63
N PRO A 84 1.58 4.71 2.18
CA PRO A 84 0.20 4.46 1.74
C PRO A 84 -0.82 4.85 2.81
N PHE A 85 -0.52 4.60 4.08
CA PHE A 85 -1.39 5.01 5.18
C PHE A 85 -1.59 6.53 5.24
N PHE A 86 -0.50 7.30 5.14
CA PHE A 86 -0.57 8.76 5.12
C PHE A 86 -1.46 9.27 3.97
N LEU A 87 -1.28 8.70 2.77
CA LEU A 87 -2.08 9.03 1.60
C LEU A 87 -3.58 8.76 1.79
N MET A 88 -3.95 7.71 2.55
CA MET A 88 -5.36 7.43 2.87
C MET A 88 -5.93 8.33 3.96
N ASP A 89 -5.11 8.70 4.94
CA ASP A 89 -5.52 9.60 6.02
C ASP A 89 -5.88 10.99 5.47
N LEU A 90 -5.09 11.48 4.50
CA LEU A 90 -5.39 12.70 3.74
C LEU A 90 -6.76 12.66 3.02
N ARG A 91 -7.28 11.47 2.73
CA ARG A 91 -8.61 11.29 2.09
C ARG A 91 -9.74 11.11 3.10
N GLY A 92 -9.45 11.11 4.39
CA GLY A 92 -10.45 10.87 5.45
C GLY A 92 -10.95 9.43 5.50
N LYS A 93 -10.14 8.46 5.04
CA LYS A 93 -10.51 7.04 4.93
C LYS A 93 -9.79 6.14 5.94
N LYS A 94 -9.30 6.74 7.03
CA LYS A 94 -8.54 6.09 8.10
C LYS A 94 -9.20 4.82 8.64
N GLU A 95 -10.49 4.89 8.96
CA GLU A 95 -11.22 3.78 9.59
C GLU A 95 -11.44 2.60 8.62
N ALA A 96 -11.71 2.91 7.35
CA ALA A 96 -11.86 1.91 6.31
C ALA A 96 -10.54 1.16 6.05
N PHE A 97 -9.42 1.88 6.10
CA PHE A 97 -8.08 1.28 6.02
C PHE A 97 -7.81 0.35 7.19
N LEU A 98 -7.95 0.83 8.42
CA LEU A 98 -7.71 0.02 9.61
C LEU A 98 -8.59 -1.23 9.62
N SER A 99 -9.86 -1.11 9.23
CA SER A 99 -10.77 -2.27 9.12
C SER A 99 -10.31 -3.28 8.07
N CYS A 100 -9.95 -2.83 6.86
CA CYS A 100 -9.52 -3.71 5.79
C CYS A 100 -8.22 -4.45 6.13
N PHE A 101 -7.24 -3.76 6.72
CA PHE A 101 -5.95 -4.35 7.07
C PHE A 101 -5.98 -5.16 8.38
N SER A 102 -6.90 -4.86 9.28
CA SER A 102 -7.20 -5.70 10.46
C SER A 102 -7.81 -7.03 10.04
N PHE A 103 -8.77 -7.03 9.10
CA PHE A 103 -9.40 -8.25 8.58
C PHE A 103 -8.42 -9.14 7.80
N SER A 104 -7.39 -8.51 7.22
CA SER A 104 -6.29 -9.19 6.52
C SER A 104 -5.27 -9.85 7.46
N GLY A 105 -5.42 -9.70 8.79
CA GLY A 105 -4.47 -10.21 9.79
C GLY A 105 -3.15 -9.43 9.88
N ILE A 106 -3.07 -8.26 9.25
CA ILE A 106 -1.82 -7.49 9.12
C ILE A 106 -1.61 -6.54 10.32
N PHE A 107 -2.69 -6.08 10.95
CA PHE A 107 -2.63 -5.33 12.21
C PHE A 107 -3.34 -6.11 13.32
N SER A 108 -2.56 -6.70 14.24
CA SER A 108 -3.07 -7.10 15.56
C SER A 108 -3.28 -5.82 16.37
N THR A 109 -4.50 -5.29 16.38
CA THR A 109 -4.84 -4.12 17.18
C THR A 109 -4.86 -4.50 18.66
N GLY A 110 -3.88 -4.01 19.42
CA GLY A 110 -4.05 -3.79 20.85
C GLY A 110 -5.14 -2.74 21.10
N ASP A 111 -5.83 -2.88 22.23
CA ASP A 111 -7.14 -2.32 22.56
C ASP A 111 -7.39 -0.81 22.28
N PRO A 112 -8.65 -0.43 21.96
CA PRO A 112 -9.05 0.92 21.51
C PRO A 112 -9.13 2.00 22.62
N LYS A 113 -8.34 1.94 23.69
CA LYS A 113 -8.40 2.93 24.80
C LYS A 113 -7.21 3.90 24.92
N GLU A 114 -6.23 3.85 24.04
CA GLU A 114 -5.03 4.72 24.13
C GLU A 114 -4.90 5.78 23.02
N GLN A 115 -6.02 6.18 22.42
CA GLN A 115 -6.02 7.14 21.30
C GLN A 115 -6.11 8.62 21.72
N ASN A 116 -6.02 8.96 23.01
CA ASN A 116 -6.13 10.35 23.46
C ASN A 116 -4.87 10.76 24.24
N LYS A 117 -3.76 10.97 23.52
CA LYS A 117 -2.56 11.77 23.89
C LYS A 117 -1.34 11.63 22.95
N ARG A 118 -1.44 10.97 21.79
CA ARG A 118 -0.30 10.74 20.88
C ARG A 118 -0.41 11.46 19.54
N ASP A 119 -1.23 12.51 19.48
CA ASP A 119 -1.18 13.44 18.36
C ASP A 119 0.21 14.12 18.39
N THR A 120 1.01 13.88 17.34
CA THR A 120 2.27 14.53 16.94
C THR A 120 3.64 13.88 17.14
N GLU A 121 3.87 12.85 17.99
CA GLU A 121 5.26 12.34 18.18
C GLU A 121 5.50 10.84 17.95
N GLU A 122 4.48 10.01 17.71
CA GLU A 122 4.68 8.56 17.71
C GLU A 122 4.63 7.87 16.33
N CYS A 123 4.63 8.64 15.24
CA CYS A 123 4.73 8.07 13.88
C CYS A 123 6.15 7.54 13.55
N SER A 124 7.12 7.69 14.46
CA SER A 124 8.51 7.25 14.24
C SER A 124 8.88 5.93 14.95
N ALA A 125 8.10 5.46 15.93
CA ALA A 125 8.60 4.46 16.88
C ALA A 125 8.34 2.99 16.51
N THR A 126 7.45 2.68 15.56
CA THR A 126 7.22 1.27 15.14
C THR A 126 8.11 0.85 13.95
N LEU A 127 8.93 1.76 13.41
CA LEU A 127 9.76 1.54 12.21
C LEU A 127 11.16 0.95 12.47
N PHE A 128 11.47 0.49 13.69
CA PHE A 128 12.83 0.00 14.04
C PHE A 128 12.95 -1.48 14.41
N SER A 129 11.96 -2.33 14.12
CA SER A 129 12.00 -3.75 14.55
C SER A 129 11.84 -4.81 13.45
N LEU A 130 12.15 -4.49 12.19
CA LEU A 130 12.39 -5.50 11.14
C LEU A 130 13.62 -5.12 10.32
#